data_AF-A0ABD7UYY3-F1
#
_entry.id   AF-A0ABD7UYY3-F1
#
_cell.length_a   1.000
_cell.length_b   1.000
_cell.length_c   1.000
_cell.angle_alpha   90.00
_cell.angle_beta   90.00
_cell.angle_gamma   90.00
#
_symmetry.space_group_name_H-M   'P 1'
#
loop_
_entity.id
_entity.type
_entity.pdbx_description
1 polymer ?
#
loop_
_entity_poly.entity_id
_entity_poly.type
_entity_poly.pdbx_seq_one_letter_code
_entity_poly.pdbx_strand_id
1 'polypeptide(L)'
;MDKQLLEESLALVDLPDAGLTVRFYDILFERYPAVQPMFQRDTRVQAEMLRTAVVSVLDHLEDAEWLTTNLHALGKRHAELGVTRPMYSAVAECMIAVMSEIGGDRWTDAMTEAWQEALGAVAGIMLDGYPEEAAESGAA
;
A
#
# COMPACT_ATOMS: atom_id res chain seq x y z
N MET A 1 0.48 -16.44 -2.56
CA MET A 1 1.25 -15.27 -3.01
C MET A 1 2.50 -15.70 -3.78
N ASP A 2 2.59 -15.30 -5.04
CA ASP A 2 3.72 -15.56 -5.94
C ASP A 2 4.78 -14.46 -5.80
N LYS A 3 5.81 -14.72 -4.98
CA LYS A 3 6.88 -13.74 -4.71
C LYS A 3 7.66 -13.37 -5.97
N GLN A 4 7.96 -14.34 -6.84
CA GLN A 4 8.73 -14.08 -8.04
C GLN A 4 7.96 -13.15 -8.99
N LEU A 5 6.66 -13.37 -9.18
CA LEU A 5 5.84 -12.51 -10.02
C LEU A 5 5.72 -11.08 -9.47
N LEU A 6 5.66 -10.91 -8.14
CA LEU A 6 5.68 -9.59 -7.50
C LEU A 6 7.00 -8.85 -7.73
N GLU A 7 8.13 -9.54 -7.59
CA GLU A 7 9.46 -8.96 -7.83
C GLU A 7 9.66 -8.58 -9.30
N GLU A 8 9.30 -9.47 -10.23
CA GLU A 8 9.40 -9.23 -11.67
C GLU A 8 8.52 -8.05 -12.12
N SER A 9 7.29 -7.99 -11.61
CA SER A 9 6.35 -6.92 -11.93
C SER A 9 6.73 -5.59 -11.27
N LEU A 10 7.34 -5.60 -10.07
CA LEU A 10 7.89 -4.37 -9.48
C LEU A 10 9.07 -3.84 -10.29
N ALA A 11 9.98 -4.72 -10.71
CA ALA A 11 11.13 -4.34 -11.53
C ALA A 11 10.71 -3.81 -12.92
N LEU A 12 9.60 -4.32 -13.47
CA LEU A 12 9.01 -3.82 -14.71
C LEU A 12 8.61 -2.34 -14.63
N VAL A 13 8.15 -1.89 -13.46
CA VAL A 13 7.55 -0.57 -13.25
C VAL A 13 8.44 0.38 -12.44
N ASP A 14 9.67 -0.03 -12.11
CA ASP A 14 10.64 0.78 -11.36
C ASP A 14 11.19 1.92 -12.23
N LEU A 15 10.58 3.10 -12.11
CA LEU A 15 11.01 4.30 -12.82
C LEU A 15 12.05 5.10 -12.02
N PRO A 16 13.01 5.76 -12.68
CA PRO A 16 13.92 6.72 -12.03
C PRO A 16 13.18 7.84 -11.30
N ASP A 17 13.88 8.51 -10.38
CA ASP A 17 13.42 9.73 -9.70
C ASP A 17 12.05 9.62 -8.99
N ALA A 18 11.72 8.41 -8.50
CA ALA A 18 10.43 8.08 -7.89
C ALA A 18 9.21 8.26 -8.83
N GLY A 19 9.41 8.10 -10.14
CA GLY A 19 8.37 8.32 -11.16
C GLY A 19 7.10 7.50 -10.95
N LEU A 20 7.23 6.22 -10.54
CA LEU A 20 6.11 5.37 -10.14
C LEU A 20 5.27 6.05 -9.06
N THR A 21 5.93 6.45 -7.98
CA THR A 21 5.23 6.91 -6.78
C THR A 21 4.69 8.33 -6.92
N VAL A 22 5.35 9.17 -7.72
CA VAL A 22 4.80 10.48 -8.11
C VAL A 22 3.50 10.27 -8.90
N ARG A 23 3.50 9.39 -9.91
CA ARG A 23 2.30 9.08 -10.69
C ARG A 23 1.20 8.47 -9.83
N PHE A 24 1.56 7.68 -8.82
CA PHE A 24 0.63 7.18 -7.82
C PHE A 24 -0.09 8.28 -7.04
N TYR A 25 0.63 9.29 -6.54
CA TYR A 25 -0.01 10.40 -5.83
C TYR A 25 -0.93 11.23 -6.73
N ASP A 26 -0.55 11.43 -8.00
CA ASP A 26 -1.42 12.09 -8.98
C ASP A 26 -2.77 11.36 -9.11
N ILE A 27 -2.73 10.04 -9.33
CA ILE A 27 -3.93 9.21 -9.48
C ILE A 27 -4.73 9.13 -8.18
N LEU A 28 -4.05 9.02 -7.02
CA LEU A 28 -4.70 8.97 -5.72
C LEU A 28 -5.48 10.25 -5.43
N PHE A 29 -4.90 11.43 -5.68
CA PHE A 29 -5.56 12.70 -5.40
C PHE A 29 -6.62 13.06 -6.44
N GLU A 30 -6.47 12.59 -7.68
CA GLU A 30 -7.51 12.70 -8.69
C GLU A 30 -8.77 11.91 -8.31
N ARG A 31 -8.60 10.64 -7.89
CA ARG A 31 -9.73 9.74 -7.57
C ARG A 31 -10.29 9.95 -6.17
N TYR A 32 -9.42 10.26 -5.20
CA TYR A 32 -9.76 10.38 -3.78
C TYR A 32 -9.24 11.70 -3.20
N PRO A 33 -9.73 12.87 -3.68
CA PRO A 33 -9.23 14.18 -3.23
C PRO A 33 -9.36 14.39 -1.72
N ALA A 34 -10.30 13.69 -1.06
CA ALA A 34 -10.48 13.73 0.39
C ALA A 34 -9.27 13.22 1.19
N VAL A 35 -8.38 12.40 0.61
CA VAL A 35 -7.17 11.93 1.31
C VAL A 35 -6.00 12.91 1.19
N GLN A 36 -6.04 13.84 0.22
CA GLN A 36 -4.97 14.80 -0.03
C GLN A 36 -4.55 15.60 1.23
N PRO A 37 -5.46 16.06 2.11
CA PRO A 37 -5.08 16.76 3.34
C PRO A 37 -4.27 15.92 4.34
N MET A 38 -4.22 14.60 4.19
CA MET A 38 -3.39 13.72 5.02
C MET A 38 -1.92 13.69 4.55
N PHE A 39 -1.64 14.14 3.33
CA PHE A 39 -0.34 14.04 2.68
C PHE A 39 0.36 15.41 2.53
N GLN A 40 0.28 16.26 3.56
CA GLN A 40 0.83 17.64 3.53
C GLN A 40 2.37 17.72 3.58
N ARG A 41 3.06 16.60 3.77
CA ARG A 41 4.53 16.53 3.68
C ARG A 41 4.96 16.41 2.22
N ASP A 42 6.25 16.65 1.96
CA ASP A 42 6.82 16.47 0.62
C ASP A 42 6.47 15.07 0.06
N THR A 43 5.75 15.05 -1.07
CA THR A 43 5.28 13.82 -1.71
C THR A 43 6.43 12.95 -2.17
N ARG A 44 7.61 13.52 -2.45
CA ARG A 44 8.82 12.75 -2.79
C ARG A 44 9.33 11.94 -1.61
N VAL A 45 9.34 12.52 -0.41
CA VAL A 45 9.76 11.80 0.82
C VAL A 45 8.78 10.67 1.11
N GLN A 46 7.48 10.94 1.00
CA GLN A 46 6.47 9.91 1.20
C GLN A 46 6.52 8.83 0.11
N ALA A 47 6.92 9.21 -1.10
CA ALA A 47 7.12 8.30 -2.21
C ALA A 47 8.27 7.32 -1.95
N GLU A 48 9.40 7.83 -1.46
CA GLU A 48 10.53 7.00 -1.04
C GLU A 48 10.13 6.07 0.12
N MET A 49 9.44 6.59 1.13
CA MET A 49 8.94 5.78 2.25
C MET A 49 8.03 4.64 1.79
N LEU A 50 7.12 4.91 0.87
CA LEU A 50 6.21 3.91 0.31
C LEU A 50 6.97 2.85 -0.49
N ARG A 51 7.92 3.27 -1.34
CA ARG A 51 8.77 2.33 -2.09
C ARG A 51 9.57 1.43 -1.15
N THR A 52 10.20 2.01 -0.12
CA THR A 52 10.95 1.23 0.88
C THR A 52 10.04 0.25 1.62
N ALA A 53 8.83 0.67 2.02
CA ALA A 53 7.89 -0.21 2.70
C ALA A 53 7.47 -1.41 1.84
N VAL A 54 7.14 -1.16 0.56
CA VAL A 54 6.78 -2.23 -0.39
C VAL A 54 7.93 -3.20 -0.58
N VAL A 55 9.15 -2.71 -0.84
CA VAL A 55 10.34 -3.56 -1.00
C VAL A 55 10.60 -4.38 0.26
N SER A 56 10.54 -3.78 1.45
CA SER A 56 10.76 -4.50 2.71
C SER A 56 9.73 -5.61 2.94
N VAL A 57 8.46 -5.37 2.58
CA VAL A 57 7.44 -6.42 2.62
C VAL A 57 7.78 -7.55 1.66
N LEU A 58 8.17 -7.26 0.42
CA LEU A 58 8.56 -8.27 -0.56
C LEU A 58 9.75 -9.12 -0.09
N ASP A 59 10.77 -8.47 0.50
CA ASP A 59 11.96 -9.12 1.05
C ASP A 59 11.58 -10.13 2.16
N HIS A 60 10.56 -9.82 2.96
CA HIS A 60 10.14 -10.59 4.14
C HIS A 60 8.82 -11.36 3.95
N LEU A 61 8.37 -11.61 2.72
CA LEU A 61 7.07 -12.28 2.48
C LEU A 61 6.91 -13.64 3.17
N GLU A 62 8.03 -14.32 3.42
CA GLU A 62 8.06 -15.64 4.05
C GLU A 62 8.34 -15.57 5.57
N ASP A 63 8.61 -14.38 6.11
CA ASP A 63 8.89 -14.14 7.52
C ASP A 63 7.64 -13.59 8.23
N ALA A 64 6.78 -14.51 8.66
CA ALA A 64 5.52 -14.18 9.33
C ALA A 64 5.72 -13.37 10.62
N GLU A 65 6.81 -13.60 11.36
CA GLU A 65 7.10 -12.89 12.62
C GLU A 65 7.48 -11.43 12.33
N TRP A 66 8.36 -11.23 11.34
CA TRP A 66 8.73 -9.90 10.88
C TRP A 66 7.52 -9.13 10.34
N LEU A 67 6.70 -9.77 9.50
CA LEU A 67 5.51 -9.16 8.91
C LEU A 67 4.54 -8.71 10.00
N THR A 68 4.19 -9.62 10.92
CA THR A 68 3.26 -9.32 12.02
C THR A 68 3.78 -8.17 12.86
N THR A 69 5.03 -8.24 13.33
CA THR A 69 5.60 -7.24 14.24
C THR A 69 5.67 -5.86 13.61
N ASN A 70 6.20 -5.77 12.38
CA ASN A 70 6.45 -4.49 11.72
C ASN A 70 5.16 -3.89 11.14
N LEU A 71 4.30 -4.70 10.53
CA LEU A 71 3.04 -4.21 9.97
C LEU A 71 2.02 -3.86 11.05
N HIS A 72 1.99 -4.55 12.20
CA HIS A 72 1.17 -4.10 13.34
C HIS A 72 1.63 -2.74 13.85
N ALA A 73 2.95 -2.55 14.03
CA ALA A 73 3.50 -1.27 14.47
C ALA A 73 3.22 -0.15 13.46
N LEU A 74 3.27 -0.45 12.16
CA LEU A 74 2.91 0.49 11.10
C LEU A 74 1.41 0.79 11.08
N GLY A 75 0.57 -0.22 11.32
CA GLY A 75 -0.87 -0.11 11.46
C GLY A 75 -1.28 0.84 12.57
N LYS A 76 -0.69 0.72 13.77
CA LYS A 76 -0.90 1.66 14.89
C LYS A 76 -0.63 3.11 14.49
N ARG A 77 0.47 3.37 13.79
CA ARG A 77 0.80 4.71 13.29
C ARG A 77 -0.23 5.21 12.26
N HIS A 78 -0.75 4.33 11.40
CA HIS A 78 -1.80 4.69 10.45
C HIS A 78 -3.11 5.03 11.15
N ALA A 79 -3.46 4.28 12.20
CA ALA A 79 -4.62 4.57 13.04
C ALA A 79 -4.50 5.94 13.73
N GLU A 80 -3.33 6.27 14.28
CA GLU A 80 -3.04 7.59 14.88
C GLU A 80 -3.20 8.75 13.88
N LEU A 81 -2.97 8.50 12.59
CA LEU A 81 -3.14 9.46 11.50
C LEU A 81 -4.59 9.51 10.97
N GLY A 82 -5.51 8.71 11.53
CA GLY A 82 -6.90 8.64 11.10
C GLY A 82 -7.13 7.92 9.77
N VAL A 83 -6.18 7.07 9.34
CA VAL A 83 -6.35 6.25 8.14
C VAL A 83 -7.45 5.22 8.41
N THR A 84 -8.36 5.04 7.46
CA THR A 84 -9.51 4.14 7.59
C THR A 84 -9.38 2.94 6.66
N ARG A 85 -10.10 1.86 6.95
CA ARG A 85 -10.13 0.66 6.08
C ARG A 85 -10.42 0.99 4.60
N PRO A 86 -11.40 1.84 4.23
CA PRO A 86 -11.62 2.23 2.84
C PRO A 86 -10.42 2.93 2.18
N MET A 87 -9.58 3.65 2.95
CA MET A 87 -8.39 4.31 2.41
C MET A 87 -7.32 3.29 1.99
N TYR A 88 -7.21 2.13 2.65
CA TYR A 88 -6.32 1.05 2.18
C TYR A 88 -6.76 0.52 0.82
N SER A 89 -8.06 0.31 0.63
CA SER A 89 -8.61 -0.12 -0.66
C SER A 89 -8.33 0.89 -1.77
N ALA A 90 -8.51 2.19 -1.49
CA ALA A 90 -8.18 3.26 -2.42
C ALA A 90 -6.69 3.27 -2.81
N VAL A 91 -5.79 3.12 -1.83
CA VAL A 91 -4.34 3.03 -2.08
C VAL A 91 -4.01 1.81 -2.94
N ALA A 92 -4.59 0.64 -2.63
CA ALA A 92 -4.32 -0.58 -3.38
C ALA A 92 -4.79 -0.47 -4.84
N GLU A 93 -5.99 0.06 -5.06
CA GLU A 93 -6.53 0.32 -6.39
C GLU A 93 -5.64 1.27 -7.18
N CYS A 94 -5.27 2.42 -6.61
CA CYS A 94 -4.45 3.41 -7.29
C CYS A 94 -3.05 2.89 -7.59
N MET A 95 -2.43 2.14 -6.68
CA MET A 95 -1.10 1.54 -6.89
C MET A 95 -1.13 0.58 -8.08
N ILE A 96 -2.09 -0.34 -8.12
CA ILE A 96 -2.25 -1.30 -9.22
C ILE A 96 -2.53 -0.58 -10.53
N ALA A 97 -3.38 0.46 -10.53
CA ALA A 97 -3.67 1.24 -11.73
C ALA A 97 -2.40 1.89 -12.31
N VAL A 98 -1.54 2.43 -11.45
CA VAL A 98 -0.27 3.07 -11.87
C VAL A 98 0.72 2.03 -12.39
N MET A 99 0.86 0.90 -11.71
CA MET A 99 1.74 -0.17 -12.16
C MET A 99 1.28 -0.74 -13.50
N SER A 100 -0.03 -0.90 -13.69
CA SER A 100 -0.61 -1.32 -14.97
C SER A 100 -0.41 -0.28 -16.08
N GLU A 101 -0.57 1.01 -15.78
CA GLU A 101 -0.32 2.10 -16.73
C GLU A 101 1.15 2.09 -17.22
N ILE A 102 2.11 1.95 -16.29
CA ILE A 102 3.54 1.95 -16.60
C ILE A 102 3.99 0.66 -17.28
N GLY A 103 3.48 -0.48 -16.82
CA GLY A 103 3.83 -1.80 -17.37
C GLY A 103 3.26 -2.03 -18.78
N GLY A 104 2.19 -1.31 -19.16
CA GLY A 104 1.59 -1.36 -20.49
C GLY A 104 1.32 -2.79 -20.94
N ASP A 105 1.69 -3.13 -22.19
CA ASP A 105 1.49 -4.46 -22.78
C ASP A 105 2.22 -5.60 -22.04
N ARG A 106 3.18 -5.28 -21.17
CA ARG A 106 3.91 -6.26 -20.35
C ARG A 106 3.23 -6.54 -19.02
N TRP A 107 2.29 -5.68 -18.59
CA TRP A 107 1.50 -5.89 -17.39
C TRP A 107 0.38 -6.89 -17.66
N THR A 108 0.27 -7.94 -16.85
CA THR A 108 -0.69 -9.03 -17.08
C THR A 108 -1.76 -9.07 -15.98
N ASP A 109 -2.88 -9.73 -16.27
CA ASP A 109 -3.94 -9.96 -15.27
C ASP A 109 -3.41 -10.73 -14.05
N ALA A 110 -2.48 -11.67 -14.25
CA ALA A 110 -1.83 -12.39 -13.17
C ALA A 110 -1.00 -11.45 -12.25
N MET A 111 -0.34 -10.43 -12.80
CA MET A 111 0.35 -9.42 -11.98
C MET A 111 -0.65 -8.61 -11.16
N THR A 112 -1.77 -8.20 -11.76
CA THR A 112 -2.86 -7.51 -11.06
C THR A 112 -3.39 -8.36 -9.89
N GLU A 113 -3.72 -9.62 -10.13
CA GLU A 113 -4.23 -10.53 -9.10
C GLU A 113 -3.21 -10.74 -7.96
N ALA A 114 -1.93 -10.93 -8.29
CA ALA A 114 -0.87 -11.09 -7.30
C ALA A 114 -0.72 -9.85 -6.41
N TRP A 115 -0.79 -8.64 -6.99
CA TRP A 115 -0.73 -7.40 -6.22
C TRP A 115 -1.99 -7.16 -5.38
N GLN A 116 -3.18 -7.56 -5.85
CA GLN A 116 -4.40 -7.51 -5.03
C GLN A 116 -4.29 -8.42 -3.81
N GLU A 117 -3.80 -9.65 -3.98
CA GLU A 117 -3.55 -10.59 -2.88
C GLU A 117 -2.55 -9.99 -1.88
N ALA A 118 -1.41 -9.49 -2.38
CA ALA A 118 -0.34 -8.96 -1.55
C ALA A 118 -0.76 -7.72 -0.75
N LEU A 119 -1.34 -6.72 -1.42
CA LEU A 119 -1.79 -5.48 -0.78
C LEU A 119 -2.95 -5.74 0.18
N GLY A 120 -3.84 -6.68 -0.15
CA GLY A 120 -4.91 -7.12 0.74
C GLY A 120 -4.37 -7.78 2.01
N ALA A 121 -3.39 -8.68 1.90
CA ALA A 121 -2.75 -9.32 3.04
C ALA A 121 -2.04 -8.30 3.94
N VAL A 122 -1.24 -7.39 3.36
CA VAL A 122 -0.57 -6.31 4.09
C VAL A 122 -1.58 -5.42 4.82
N ALA A 123 -2.63 -4.98 4.13
CA ALA A 123 -3.67 -4.15 4.71
C ALA A 123 -4.37 -4.88 5.87
N GLY A 124 -4.65 -6.18 5.73
CA GLY A 124 -5.21 -7.02 6.79
C GLY A 124 -4.35 -7.00 8.05
N ILE A 125 -3.06 -7.34 7.92
CA ILE A 125 -2.12 -7.37 9.05
C ILE A 125 -1.98 -5.98 9.69
N MET A 126 -1.91 -4.92 8.87
CA MET A 126 -1.85 -3.56 9.42
C MET A 126 -3.12 -3.21 10.20
N LEU A 127 -4.30 -3.56 9.70
CA LEU A 127 -5.58 -3.32 10.35
C LEU A 127 -5.73 -4.13 11.65
N ASP A 128 -5.18 -5.34 11.72
CA ASP A 128 -5.12 -6.13 12.96
C ASP A 128 -4.25 -5.46 14.04
N GLY A 129 -3.32 -4.60 13.62
CA GLY A 129 -2.52 -3.75 14.51
C GLY A 129 -3.26 -2.53 15.05
N TYR A 130 -4.44 -2.19 14.53
CA TYR A 130 -5.19 -1.01 15.00
C TYR A 130 -5.58 -1.22 16.47
N PRO A 131 -5.64 -0.13 17.28
CA PRO A 131 -6.27 -0.26 18.58
C PRO A 131 -7.69 -0.78 18.36
N GLU A 132 -8.11 -1.78 19.15
CA GLU A 132 -9.53 -2.09 19.25
C GLU A 132 -10.24 -0.76 19.52
N GLU A 133 -11.18 -0.38 18.64
CA GLU A 133 -12.12 0.67 18.99
C GLU A 133 -12.66 0.25 20.35
N ALA A 134 -12.38 1.05 21.39
CA ALA A 134 -12.97 0.82 22.70
C ALA A 134 -14.45 0.74 22.41
N ALA A 135 -15.01 -0.48 22.50
CA ALA A 135 -16.35 -0.77 22.04
C ALA A 135 -17.24 0.33 22.60
N GLU A 136 -17.65 1.25 21.74
CA GLU A 136 -18.67 2.21 22.09
C GLU A 136 -19.90 1.34 22.25
N SER A 137 -20.07 0.90 23.50
CA SER A 137 -21.29 0.36 24.08
C SER A 137 -22.29 1.51 24.10
N GLY A 138 -22.68 1.92 22.90
CA GLY A 138 -23.83 2.74 22.62
C GLY A 138 -25.01 1.82 22.37
N ALA A 139 -25.99 1.93 23.25
CA ALA A 139 -27.38 1.46 23.14
C ALA A 139 -27.66 -0.02 23.42
N ALA A 140 -28.09 -0.30 24.65
CA ALA A 140 -29.53 -0.30 24.95
C ALA A 140 -29.77 0.09 26.41
#